data_AF-F9U9K8-F1
#
_entry.id   AF-F9U9K8-F1
#
_cell.length_a   1.000
_cell.length_b   1.000
_cell.length_c   1.000
_cell.angle_alpha   90.00
_cell.angle_beta   90.00
_cell.angle_gamma   90.00
#
_symmetry.space_group_name_H-M   'P 1'
#
loop_
_entity.id
_entity.type
_entity.pdbx_description
1 polymer ?
#
loop_
_entity_poly.entity_id
_entity_poly.type
_entity_poly.pdbx_seq_one_letter_code
_entity_poly.pdbx_strand_id
1 'polypeptide(L)'
;MPPAARVTDMHTCPMQNPTVPPTPHVGGPLNLPGVPTVLIGQQPAAVVGDTATCAGPPDTIVKGSSTVNINGKPAARQGDTTAHGGSIVGGFPSVMIGG
;
A
#
# COMPACT_ATOMS: atom_id res chain seq x y z
N MET A 1 6.57 -0.83 -15.53
CA MET A 1 5.64 0.10 -14.86
C MET A 1 4.57 -0.74 -14.18
N PRO A 2 4.50 -0.79 -12.84
CA PRO A 2 3.46 -1.55 -12.14
C PRO A 2 2.09 -0.81 -12.13
N PRO A 3 0.99 -1.55 -11.89
CA PRO A 3 -0.34 -0.96 -11.64
C PRO A 3 -0.34 0.01 -10.46
N ALA A 4 -1.12 1.08 -10.56
CA ALA A 4 -1.32 2.04 -9.49
C ALA A 4 -2.08 1.41 -8.32
N ALA A 5 -1.62 1.64 -7.10
CA ALA A 5 -2.29 1.18 -5.89
C ALA A 5 -3.34 2.19 -5.42
N ARG A 6 -4.35 1.67 -4.72
CA ARG A 6 -5.53 2.41 -4.27
C ARG A 6 -5.92 1.95 -2.89
N VAL A 7 -6.73 2.75 -2.21
CA VAL A 7 -7.41 2.30 -0.99
C VAL A 7 -8.14 0.98 -1.28
N THR A 8 -8.15 0.05 -0.32
CA THR A 8 -8.65 -1.33 -0.43
C THR A 8 -7.81 -2.33 -1.21
N ASP A 9 -6.79 -1.91 -1.96
CA ASP A 9 -5.82 -2.88 -2.51
C ASP A 9 -5.06 -3.56 -1.37
N MET A 10 -4.67 -4.82 -1.55
CA MET A 10 -4.09 -5.62 -0.48
C MET A 10 -2.57 -5.44 -0.40
N HIS A 11 -2.01 -5.54 0.80
CA HIS A 11 -0.58 -5.80 1.03
C HIS A 11 -0.39 -7.14 1.73
N THR A 12 0.80 -7.70 1.61
CA THR A 12 1.26 -8.84 2.42
C THR A 12 2.24 -8.35 3.47
N CYS A 13 2.23 -8.98 4.66
CA CYS A 13 3.12 -8.63 5.76
C CYS A 13 3.89 -9.86 6.26
N PRO A 14 5.24 -9.84 6.28
CA PRO A 14 6.06 -10.97 6.74
C PRO A 14 6.28 -10.96 8.26
N MET A 15 5.91 -9.90 8.98
CA MET A 15 6.10 -9.82 10.43
C MET A 15 5.25 -10.84 11.20
N GLN A 16 5.68 -11.09 12.43
CA GLN A 16 5.00 -11.97 13.38
C GLN A 16 5.01 -11.32 14.76
N ASN A 17 3.96 -11.56 15.54
CA ASN A 17 3.94 -11.17 16.93
C ASN A 17 4.86 -12.09 17.76
N PRO A 18 5.57 -11.57 18.77
CA PRO A 18 6.46 -12.35 19.63
C PRO A 18 5.70 -13.17 20.68
N THR A 19 4.66 -13.90 20.26
CA THR A 19 3.91 -14.86 21.08
C THR A 19 4.50 -16.26 20.94
N VAL A 20 4.10 -17.21 21.80
CA VAL A 20 4.49 -18.62 21.69
C VAL A 20 3.21 -19.48 21.57
N PRO A 21 2.88 -20.05 20.40
CA PRO A 21 3.60 -19.93 19.13
C PRO A 21 3.50 -18.51 18.51
N PRO A 22 4.44 -18.11 17.63
CA PRO A 22 4.37 -16.81 16.95
C PRO A 22 3.13 -16.70 16.08
N THR A 23 2.45 -15.55 16.15
CA THR A 23 1.23 -15.29 15.35
C THR A 23 1.58 -14.42 14.13
N PRO A 24 1.38 -14.90 12.88
CA PRO A 24 1.69 -14.12 11.68
C PRO A 24 0.78 -12.92 11.46
N HIS A 25 1.32 -11.83 10.89
CA HIS A 25 0.56 -10.61 10.59
C HIS A 25 -0.29 -10.68 9.31
N VAL A 26 0.06 -11.54 8.36
CA VAL A 26 -0.60 -11.86 7.06
C VAL A 26 -0.89 -10.70 6.09
N GLY A 27 -0.93 -9.45 6.53
CA GLY A 27 -1.25 -8.27 5.72
C GLY A 27 -2.75 -7.94 5.71
N GLY A 28 -3.17 -7.07 4.79
CA GLY A 28 -4.54 -6.55 4.73
C GLY A 28 -4.69 -5.35 3.77
N PRO A 29 -5.88 -4.73 3.71
CA PRO A 29 -6.14 -3.63 2.78
C PRO A 29 -5.39 -2.35 3.13
N LEU A 30 -5.04 -1.57 2.11
CA LEU A 30 -4.64 -0.17 2.25
C LEU A 30 -5.82 0.66 2.75
N ASN A 31 -5.58 1.51 3.75
CA ASN A 31 -6.62 2.25 4.47
C ASN A 31 -6.75 3.69 3.99
N LEU A 32 -7.86 4.32 4.39
CA LEU A 32 -8.10 5.76 4.22
C LEU A 32 -7.11 6.59 5.06
N PRO A 33 -6.81 7.85 4.66
CA PRO A 33 -7.57 8.64 3.68
C PRO A 33 -7.20 8.39 2.21
N GLY A 34 -6.03 7.82 1.89
CA GLY A 34 -5.51 7.92 0.54
C GLY A 34 -5.52 9.37 0.05
N VAL A 35 -5.77 9.57 -1.24
CA VAL A 35 -6.06 10.89 -1.83
C VAL A 35 -7.49 10.90 -2.39
N PRO A 36 -8.52 11.28 -1.61
CA PRO A 36 -9.93 11.21 -2.03
C PRO A 36 -10.29 12.07 -3.24
N THR A 37 -9.47 13.09 -3.55
CA THR A 37 -9.64 13.97 -4.71
C THR A 37 -9.07 13.39 -6.01
N VAL A 38 -8.28 12.31 -5.93
CA VAL A 38 -7.68 11.65 -7.08
C VAL A 38 -8.13 10.19 -7.09
N LEU A 39 -9.06 9.88 -7.98
CA LEU A 39 -9.67 8.55 -8.07
C LEU A 39 -9.03 7.73 -9.19
N ILE A 40 -8.69 6.48 -8.88
CA ILE A 40 -8.20 5.49 -9.84
C ILE A 40 -9.22 4.35 -9.82
N GLY A 41 -9.93 4.13 -10.93
CA GLY A 41 -10.99 3.11 -10.98
C GLY A 41 -12.04 3.29 -9.86
N GLN A 42 -12.50 4.53 -9.63
CA GLN A 42 -13.48 4.93 -8.62
C GLN A 42 -13.06 4.77 -7.15
N GLN A 43 -11.78 4.54 -6.86
CA GLN A 43 -11.26 4.47 -5.49
C GLN A 43 -10.14 5.50 -5.28
N PRO A 44 -9.98 6.08 -4.08
CA PRO A 44 -8.88 7.01 -3.80
C PRO A 44 -7.51 6.39 -4.10
N ALA A 45 -6.64 7.16 -4.75
CA ALA A 45 -5.27 6.75 -5.01
C ALA A 45 -4.49 6.61 -3.69
N ALA A 46 -3.65 5.57 -3.60
CA ALA A 46 -2.75 5.38 -2.47
C ALA A 46 -1.41 6.09 -2.72
N VAL A 47 -0.80 6.60 -1.65
CA VAL A 47 0.47 7.32 -1.67
C VAL A 47 1.37 6.88 -0.52
N VAL A 48 2.67 7.20 -0.60
CA VAL A 48 3.61 6.96 0.50
C VAL A 48 3.13 7.65 1.78
N GLY A 49 3.20 6.92 2.89
CA GLY A 49 2.71 7.34 4.20
C GLY A 49 1.25 6.97 4.48
N ASP A 50 0.51 6.40 3.51
CA ASP A 50 -0.78 5.80 3.82
C ASP A 50 -0.60 4.54 4.66
N THR A 51 -1.59 4.29 5.53
CA THR A 51 -1.58 3.12 6.42
C THR A 51 -2.21 1.91 5.75
N ALA A 52 -1.85 0.72 6.21
CA ALA A 52 -2.46 -0.54 5.79
C ALA A 52 -2.89 -1.36 7.01
N THR A 53 -4.05 -1.98 6.93
CA THR A 53 -4.55 -2.87 7.98
C THR A 53 -3.71 -4.13 8.01
N CYS A 54 -3.24 -4.52 9.18
CA CYS A 54 -2.45 -5.73 9.40
C CYS A 54 -3.05 -6.52 10.58
N ALA A 55 -2.79 -7.84 10.69
CA ALA A 55 -3.21 -8.58 11.89
C ALA A 55 -2.36 -8.22 13.14
N GLY A 56 -1.22 -7.53 12.94
CA GLY A 56 -0.48 -6.84 13.99
C GLY A 56 -0.87 -5.35 14.07
N PRO A 57 0.07 -4.48 14.51
CA PRO A 57 -0.10 -3.03 14.41
C PRO A 57 -0.35 -2.59 12.95
N PRO A 58 -0.95 -1.40 12.72
CA PRO A 58 -1.07 -0.85 11.36
C PRO A 58 0.30 -0.74 10.68
N ASP A 59 0.36 -1.18 9.43
CA ASP A 59 1.55 -1.03 8.57
C ASP A 59 1.46 0.32 7.81
N THR A 60 2.53 0.72 7.13
CA THR A 60 2.62 1.98 6.38
C THR A 60 3.35 1.78 5.06
N ILE A 61 2.87 2.38 3.99
CA ILE A 61 3.55 2.37 2.69
C ILE A 61 4.80 3.26 2.79
N VAL A 62 5.98 2.69 2.54
CA VAL A 62 7.27 3.41 2.65
C VAL A 62 7.98 3.63 1.31
N LYS A 63 7.50 3.00 0.25
CA LYS A 63 8.02 3.16 -1.11
C LYS A 63 6.90 3.55 -2.07
N GLY A 64 7.25 4.32 -3.08
CA GLY A 64 6.35 4.77 -4.14
C GLY A 64 7.13 5.04 -5.42
N SER A 65 6.48 5.67 -6.39
CA SER A 65 7.11 6.17 -7.62
C SER A 65 8.13 7.26 -7.32
N SER A 66 9.27 7.23 -8.03
CA SER A 66 10.28 8.29 -7.95
C SER A 66 9.97 9.51 -8.84
N THR A 67 8.98 9.41 -9.74
CA THR A 67 8.69 10.44 -10.74
C THR A 67 7.24 10.89 -10.76
N VAL A 68 6.32 10.12 -10.17
CA VAL A 68 4.89 10.43 -10.14
C VAL A 68 4.46 10.73 -8.72
N ASN A 69 4.02 11.97 -8.51
CA ASN A 69 3.46 12.42 -7.25
C ASN A 69 1.94 12.60 -7.38
N ILE A 70 1.20 12.17 -6.36
CA ILE A 70 -0.23 12.43 -6.19
C ILE A 70 -0.38 13.23 -4.91
N ASN A 71 -1.00 14.41 -5.00
CA ASN A 71 -1.16 15.34 -3.88
C ASN A 71 0.16 15.64 -3.13
N GLY A 72 1.25 15.83 -3.90
CA GLY A 72 2.57 16.14 -3.37
C GLY A 72 3.34 14.96 -2.75
N LYS A 73 2.78 13.75 -2.75
CA LYS A 73 3.42 12.54 -2.22
C LYS A 73 3.70 11.51 -3.33
N PRO A 74 4.77 10.72 -3.23
CA PRO A 74 5.03 9.63 -4.18
C PRO A 74 3.83 8.68 -4.31
N ALA A 75 3.41 8.40 -5.55
CA ALA A 75 2.29 7.50 -5.83
C ALA A 75 2.65 6.05 -5.49
N ALA A 76 1.77 5.35 -4.78
CA ALA A 76 1.97 3.94 -4.43
C ALA A 76 1.53 3.02 -5.58
N ARG A 77 2.19 1.86 -5.70
CA ARG A 77 2.01 0.92 -6.81
C ARG A 77 2.11 -0.51 -6.31
N GLN A 78 1.61 -1.44 -7.12
CA GLN A 78 1.85 -2.86 -6.88
C GLN A 78 3.36 -3.13 -6.80
N GLY A 79 3.80 -3.83 -5.75
CA GLY A 79 5.19 -4.17 -5.46
C GLY A 79 5.93 -3.14 -4.61
N ASP A 80 5.34 -1.98 -4.32
CA ASP A 80 5.97 -1.03 -3.40
C ASP A 80 5.95 -1.57 -1.96
N THR A 81 7.04 -1.34 -1.24
CA THR A 81 7.28 -1.92 0.08
C THR A 81 6.58 -1.17 1.20
N THR A 82 6.25 -1.89 2.26
CA THR A 82 5.68 -1.35 3.49
C THR A 82 6.70 -1.36 4.64
N ALA A 83 6.41 -0.65 5.73
CA ALA A 83 7.27 -0.54 6.91
C ALA A 83 7.50 -1.90 7.58
N HIS A 84 6.55 -2.82 7.46
CA HIS A 84 6.71 -4.17 7.98
C HIS A 84 7.59 -5.09 7.12
N GLY A 85 8.22 -4.56 6.06
CA GLY A 85 9.01 -5.33 5.09
C GLY A 85 8.16 -6.10 4.09
N GLY A 86 6.84 -5.86 4.10
CA GLY A 86 5.89 -6.40 3.16
C GLY A 86 5.83 -5.62 1.84
N SER A 87 4.83 -5.95 1.02
CA SER A 87 4.61 -5.24 -0.24
C SER A 87 3.13 -5.16 -0.60
N ILE A 88 2.76 -4.11 -1.32
CA ILE A 88 1.44 -4.00 -1.95
C ILE A 88 1.31 -5.06 -3.04
N VAL A 89 0.30 -5.91 -2.96
CA VAL A 89 0.03 -6.99 -3.93
C VAL A 89 -1.16 -6.69 -4.84
N GLY A 90 -2.01 -5.73 -4.46
CA GLY A 90 -3.10 -5.22 -5.30
C GLY A 90 -2.72 -3.98 -6.13
N GLY A 91 -3.56 -3.64 -7.09
CA GLY A 91 -3.41 -2.46 -7.94
C GLY A 91 -4.45 -2.45 -9.07
N PHE A 92 -4.59 -1.33 -9.77
CA PHE A 92 -5.55 -1.17 -10.86
C PHE A 92 -4.89 -1.30 -12.25
N PRO A 93 -5.07 -2.43 -12.98
CA PRO A 93 -4.26 -2.77 -14.14
C PRO A 93 -4.38 -1.83 -15.35
N SER A 94 -5.42 -1.00 -15.43
CA SER A 94 -5.59 -0.04 -16.54
C SER A 94 -4.87 1.29 -16.28
N VAL A 95 -4.34 1.52 -15.08
CA VAL A 95 -3.56 2.71 -14.74
C VAL A 95 -2.18 2.26 -14.26
N MET A 96 -1.17 2.54 -15.08
CA MET A 96 0.21 2.11 -14.84
C MET A 96 1.06 3.32 -14.45
N ILE A 97 1.82 3.20 -13.35
CA ILE A 97 2.67 4.28 -12.85
C ILE A 97 4.14 3.88 -12.97
N GLY A 98 4.90 4.69 -13.70
CA GLY A 98 6.35 4.55 -13.87
C GLY A 98 7.18 5.16 -12.75
N GLY A 99 8.51 5.24 -12.95
CA GLY A 99 9.46 5.63 -11.91
C GLY A 99 9.55 4.58 -10.81
#